data_AF-A0A562QZR1-F1
#
_entry.id   AF-A0A562QZR1-F1
#
_cell.length_a   1.000
_cell.length_b   1.000
_cell.length_c   1.000
_cell.angle_alpha   90.00
_cell.angle_beta   90.00
_cell.angle_gamma   90.00
#
_symmetry.space_group_name_H-M   'P 1'
#
loop_
_entity.id
_entity.type
_entity.pdbx_description
1 polymer ?
#
loop_
_entity_poly.entity_id
_entity_poly.type
_entity_poly.pdbx_seq_one_letter_code
_entity_poly.pdbx_strand_id
1 'polypeptide(L)'
;MPSVKTNLIIALAIGALVSALLLAIEPLTDFAYLSLEWPGITVAYFFWGAIGGPTFLGIAISWLVNALIYGLGAFVILSTVKVLREA
;
A
#
# COMPACT_ATOMS: atom_id res chain seq x y z
N MET A 1 -3.04 23.68 10.75
CA MET A 1 -2.70 22.24 10.60
C MET A 1 -3.35 21.70 9.34
N PRO A 2 -2.75 20.72 8.65
CA PRO A 2 -3.41 20.08 7.53
C PRO A 2 -4.78 19.54 7.97
N SER A 3 -5.79 19.70 7.12
CA SER A 3 -7.11 19.14 7.40
C SER A 3 -7.05 17.61 7.45
N VAL A 4 -8.06 16.95 8.03
CA VAL A 4 -8.17 15.47 7.98
C VAL A 4 -8.11 14.98 6.52
N LYS A 5 -8.75 15.72 5.60
CA LYS A 5 -8.67 15.47 4.16
C LYS A 5 -7.23 15.55 3.63
N THR A 6 -6.47 16.55 4.06
CA THR A 6 -5.05 16.71 3.66
C THR A 6 -4.20 15.55 4.17
N ASN A 7 -4.37 15.15 5.45
CA ASN A 7 -3.66 14.00 6.01
C ASN A 7 -4.01 12.71 5.27
N LEU A 8 -5.28 12.51 4.89
CA LEU A 8 -5.71 11.36 4.11
C LEU A 8 -5.03 11.33 2.73
N ILE A 9 -4.99 12.47 2.02
CA ILE A 9 -4.33 12.56 0.71
C ILE A 9 -2.83 12.24 0.84
N ILE A 10 -2.15 12.82 1.83
CA ILE A 10 -0.73 12.57 2.08
C ILE A 10 -0.50 11.09 2.39
N ALA A 11 -1.33 10.50 3.23
CA ALA A 11 -1.23 9.11 3.62
C ALA A 11 -1.42 8.16 2.42
N LEU A 12 -2.41 8.41 1.57
CA LEU A 12 -2.63 7.65 0.33
C LEU A 12 -1.44 7.78 -0.63
N ALA A 13 -0.87 8.97 -0.77
CA ALA A 13 0.32 9.19 -1.58
C ALA A 13 1.53 8.40 -1.05
N ILE A 14 1.75 8.42 0.27
CA ILE A 14 2.81 7.63 0.91
C ILE A 14 2.59 6.14 0.65
N GLY A 15 1.37 5.64 0.85
CA GLY A 15 1.04 4.24 0.62
C GLY A 15 1.29 3.79 -0.82
N ALA A 16 0.83 4.59 -1.79
CA ALA A 16 1.05 4.34 -3.21
C ALA A 16 2.55 4.31 -3.58
N LEU A 17 3.35 5.22 -3.02
CA LEU A 17 4.80 5.26 -3.24
C LEU A 17 5.51 4.07 -2.63
N VAL A 18 5.17 3.69 -1.39
CA VAL A 18 5.77 2.52 -0.72
C VAL A 18 5.46 1.26 -1.51
N SER A 19 4.19 1.05 -1.89
CA SER A 19 3.83 -0.14 -2.67
C SER A 19 4.47 -0.16 -4.06
N ALA A 20 4.58 0.99 -4.72
CA ALA A 20 5.27 1.07 -6.02
C ALA A 20 6.77 0.78 -5.90
N LEU A 21 7.40 1.28 -4.83
CA LEU A 21 8.82 1.04 -4.58
C LEU A 21 9.09 -0.44 -4.32
N LEU A 22 8.32 -1.08 -3.44
CA LEU A 22 8.47 -2.52 -3.15
C LEU A 22 8.37 -3.33 -4.44
N LEU A 23 7.28 -3.17 -5.18
CA LEU A 23 7.07 -3.85 -6.46
C LEU A 23 8.23 -3.64 -7.45
N ALA A 24 8.79 -2.43 -7.51
CA ALA A 24 9.89 -2.10 -8.43
C ALA A 24 11.23 -2.72 -8.01
N ILE A 25 11.47 -2.92 -6.71
CA ILE A 25 12.73 -3.48 -6.19
C ILE A 25 12.70 -5.01 -6.04
N GLU A 26 11.53 -5.66 -6.03
CA GLU A 26 11.41 -7.13 -5.89
C GLU A 26 12.36 -7.89 -6.84
N PRO A 27 12.43 -7.60 -8.16
CA PRO A 27 13.33 -8.32 -9.07
C PRO A 27 14.82 -8.04 -8.80
N LEU A 28 15.13 -6.87 -8.23
CA LEU A 28 16.50 -6.46 -7.91
C LEU A 28 16.99 -7.07 -6.59
N THR A 29 16.06 -7.57 -5.77
CA THR A 29 16.30 -8.04 -4.40
C THR A 29 16.06 -9.53 -4.25
N ASP A 30 15.92 -10.25 -5.36
CA ASP A 30 15.59 -11.69 -5.40
C ASP A 30 14.37 -12.02 -4.51
N PHE A 31 13.37 -11.15 -4.58
CA PHE A 31 12.11 -11.27 -3.84
C PHE A 31 12.24 -11.28 -2.31
N ALA A 32 13.30 -10.68 -1.76
CA ALA A 32 13.54 -10.64 -0.32
C ALA A 32 12.44 -9.90 0.47
N TYR A 33 11.75 -8.94 -0.15
CA TYR A 33 10.73 -8.11 0.50
C TYR A 33 9.29 -8.56 0.19
N LEU A 34 9.11 -9.65 -0.54
CA LEU A 34 7.80 -10.15 -0.97
C LEU A 34 6.82 -10.31 0.20
N SER A 35 7.32 -10.69 1.38
CA SER A 35 6.54 -10.80 2.62
C SER A 35 5.79 -9.53 3.02
N LEU A 36 6.33 -8.36 2.69
CA LEU A 36 5.72 -7.07 2.98
C LEU A 36 4.50 -6.82 2.07
N GLU A 37 4.49 -7.40 0.87
CA GLU A 37 3.44 -7.23 -0.13
C GLU A 37 2.32 -8.29 -0.04
N TRP A 38 2.35 -9.16 0.98
CA TRP A 38 1.41 -10.27 1.15
C TRP A 38 -0.06 -9.88 1.14
N PRO A 39 -0.51 -8.76 1.75
CA PRO A 39 -1.91 -8.36 1.69
C PRO A 39 -2.39 -8.21 0.23
N GLY A 40 -1.62 -7.51 -0.59
CA GLY A 40 -1.90 -7.31 -2.00
C GLY A 40 -1.80 -8.60 -2.80
N ILE A 41 -0.76 -9.40 -2.59
CA ILE A 41 -0.58 -10.68 -3.28
C ILE A 41 -1.73 -11.64 -2.95
N THR A 42 -2.19 -11.67 -1.70
CA THR A 42 -3.29 -12.52 -1.26
C THR A 42 -4.59 -12.12 -1.94
N VAL A 43 -4.91 -10.82 -1.97
CA VAL A 43 -6.12 -10.34 -2.65
C VAL A 43 -6.02 -10.55 -4.15
N ALA A 44 -4.86 -10.25 -4.75
CA ALA A 44 -4.60 -10.53 -6.15
C ALA A 44 -4.79 -12.00 -6.47
N TYR A 45 -4.29 -12.92 -5.63
CA TYR A 45 -4.49 -14.36 -5.80
C TYR A 45 -5.95 -14.77 -5.71
N PHE A 46 -6.73 -14.27 -4.73
CA PHE A 46 -8.15 -14.60 -4.61
C PHE A 46 -8.97 -14.07 -5.79
N PHE A 47 -8.72 -12.83 -6.23
CA PHE A 47 -9.38 -12.28 -7.40
C PHE A 47 -8.92 -12.97 -8.67
N TRP A 48 -7.62 -13.26 -8.80
CA TRP A 48 -7.04 -13.90 -9.96
C TRP A 48 -7.45 -15.35 -10.13
N GLY A 49 -7.31 -16.14 -9.08
CA GLY A 49 -7.73 -17.52 -9.04
C GLY A 49 -9.23 -17.67 -9.31
N ALA A 50 -10.03 -16.66 -8.98
CA ALA A 50 -11.46 -16.62 -9.27
C ALA A 50 -11.81 -16.22 -10.72
N ILE A 51 -11.01 -15.39 -11.39
CA ILE A 51 -11.35 -14.81 -12.70
C ILE A 51 -10.44 -15.21 -13.87
N GLY A 52 -9.32 -15.89 -13.62
CA GLY A 52 -8.40 -16.38 -14.66
C GLY A 52 -7.82 -15.29 -15.58
N GLY A 53 -7.57 -14.09 -15.05
CA GLY A 53 -7.24 -12.89 -15.83
C GLY A 53 -5.80 -12.83 -16.40
N PRO A 54 -5.40 -11.67 -16.97
CA PRO A 54 -4.05 -11.40 -17.52
C PRO A 54 -3.07 -10.82 -16.49
N THR A 55 -1.84 -11.39 -16.34
CA THR A 55 -0.90 -11.20 -15.19
C THR A 55 -0.82 -9.76 -14.64
N PHE A 56 -0.86 -8.78 -15.54
CA PHE A 56 -0.89 -7.36 -15.23
C PHE A 56 -2.01 -6.93 -14.26
N LEU A 57 -3.23 -7.47 -14.36
CA LEU A 57 -4.32 -7.11 -13.45
C LEU A 57 -4.06 -7.61 -12.02
N GLY A 58 -3.43 -8.79 -11.86
CA GLY A 58 -3.02 -9.28 -10.55
C GLY A 58 -1.99 -8.34 -9.90
N ILE A 59 -1.02 -7.87 -10.68
CA ILE A 59 -0.03 -6.89 -10.23
C ILE A 59 -0.70 -5.57 -9.83
N ALA A 60 -1.63 -5.06 -10.64
CA ALA A 60 -2.35 -3.83 -10.35
C ALA A 60 -3.20 -3.92 -9.07
N ILE A 61 -3.89 -5.05 -8.86
CA ILE A 61 -4.66 -5.32 -7.63
C ILE A 61 -3.72 -5.40 -6.43
N SER A 62 -2.61 -6.12 -6.55
CA SER A 62 -1.64 -6.25 -5.48
C SER A 62 -1.10 -4.88 -5.05
N TRP A 63 -0.66 -4.08 -6.02
CA TRP A 63 -0.20 -2.71 -5.79
C TRP A 63 -1.27 -1.86 -5.11
N LEU A 64 -2.51 -1.88 -5.61
CA LEU A 64 -3.59 -1.05 -5.06
C LEU A 64 -3.89 -1.41 -3.59
N VAL A 65 -3.99 -2.70 -3.29
CA VAL A 65 -4.30 -3.17 -1.93
C VAL A 65 -3.15 -2.83 -0.98
N ASN A 66 -1.91 -3.09 -1.37
CA ASN A 66 -0.75 -2.73 -0.56
C ASN A 66 -0.66 -1.22 -0.34
N ALA A 67 -0.93 -0.41 -1.37
CA ALA A 67 -1.00 1.05 -1.25
C ALA A 67 -2.01 1.51 -0.19
N LEU A 68 -3.18 0.87 -0.10
CA LEU A 68 -4.17 1.17 0.92
C LEU A 68 -3.71 0.75 2.33
N ILE A 69 -3.05 -0.41 2.46
CA ILE A 69 -2.54 -0.89 3.75
C ILE A 69 -1.45 0.05 4.30
N TYR A 70 -0.46 0.39 3.48
CA TYR A 70 0.59 1.33 3.89
C TYR A 70 0.04 2.75 4.08
N GLY A 71 -0.92 3.15 3.25
CA GLY A 71 -1.60 4.43 3.40
C GLY A 71 -2.36 4.53 4.72
N LEU A 72 -3.04 3.45 5.15
CA LEU A 72 -3.72 3.42 6.45
C LEU A 72 -2.71 3.56 7.59
N GLY A 73 -1.58 2.85 7.53
CA GLY A 73 -0.50 2.98 8.51
C GLY A 73 0.04 4.42 8.60
N ALA A 74 0.32 5.04 7.46
CA ALA A 74 0.74 6.44 7.40
C ALA A 74 -0.33 7.39 7.96
N PHE A 75 -1.61 7.14 7.68
CA PHE A 75 -2.71 7.96 8.18
C PHE A 75 -2.83 7.90 9.71
N VAL A 76 -2.68 6.71 10.29
CA VAL A 76 -2.66 6.52 11.75
C VAL A 76 -1.52 7.32 12.36
N ILE A 77 -0.30 7.20 11.83
CA ILE A 77 0.87 7.95 12.32
C ILE A 77 0.62 9.46 12.26
N LEU A 78 0.17 9.99 11.12
CA LEU A 78 -0.10 11.41 10.95
C LEU A 78 -1.19 11.91 11.90
N SER A 79 -2.21 11.09 12.16
CA SER A 79 -3.30 11.42 13.07
C SER A 79 -2.82 11.43 14.53
N THR A 80 -2.04 10.43 14.95
CA THR A 80 -1.45 10.37 16.30
C THR A 80 -0.52 11.55 16.55
N VAL A 81 0.37 11.88 15.60
CA VAL A 81 1.27 13.03 15.71
C VAL A 81 0.50 14.34 15.85
N LYS A 82 -0.62 14.49 15.11
CA LYS A 82 -1.48 15.66 15.24
C LYS A 82 -2.05 15.77 16.66
N VAL A 83 -2.63 14.68 17.18
CA VAL A 83 -3.22 14.65 18.54
C VAL A 83 -2.17 14.97 19.60
N LEU A 84 -0.99 14.35 19.54
CA LEU A 84 0.09 14.57 20.52
C LEU A 84 0.63 16.01 20.50
N ARG A 85 0.55 16.69 19.35
CA ARG A 85 0.97 18.09 19.24
C ARG A 85 -0.08 19.08 19.79
N GLU A 86 -1.34 18.67 19.84
CA GLU A 86 -2.46 19.49 20.33
C GLU A 86 -2.71 19.32 21.84
N ALA A 87 -2.14 18.27 22.47
CA ALA A 87 -2.18 17.99 23.90
C ALA A 87 -1.10 18.78 24.68
#